data_AF-A0A3C0HIY7-F1
#
_entry.id   AF-A0A3C0HIY7-F1
#
_cell.length_a   1.000
_cell.length_b   1.000
_cell.length_c   1.000
_cell.angle_alpha   90.00
_cell.angle_beta   90.00
_cell.angle_gamma   90.00
#
_symmetry.space_group_name_H-M   'P 1'
#
loop_
_entity.id
_entity.type
_entity.pdbx_description
1 polymer ?
#
loop_
_entity_poly.entity_id
_entity_poly.type
_entity_poly.pdbx_seq_one_letter_code
_entity_poly.pdbx_strand_id
1 'polypeptide(L)'
;MLALAAIAPLHAEEQAFTTGDGTRFSLPVVEGLPGRAETERALFEAAGFETDTSAAPTITDRFSFVFKGGEQPVRVRVEDVTLASPLVLAETTVPDDLPDAGFRRSRFEMRAPLCAIARGEPCSAWMFGAQPYRLYRATLTFEDGSTDTLLQAEPYRMQAFVARLGERIPNRTTEGL
;
A
#
# COMPACT_ATOMS: atom_id res chain seq x y z
N MET A 1 27.73 39.72 -14.67
CA MET A 1 26.51 38.96 -15.01
C MET A 1 26.66 37.57 -14.42
N LEU A 2 25.97 37.28 -13.31
CA LEU A 2 25.85 35.91 -12.80
C LEU A 2 24.82 35.18 -13.66
N ALA A 3 25.23 34.09 -14.29
CA ALA A 3 24.32 33.16 -14.94
C ALA A 3 23.62 32.33 -13.87
N LEU A 4 22.29 32.44 -13.77
CA LEU A 4 21.46 31.47 -13.07
C LEU A 4 21.59 30.14 -13.82
N ALA A 5 22.24 29.15 -13.22
CA ALA A 5 22.16 27.78 -13.68
C ALA A 5 20.75 27.27 -13.38
N ALA A 6 19.94 27.10 -14.42
CA ALA A 6 18.69 26.36 -14.34
C ALA A 6 19.01 24.92 -13.95
N ILE A 7 18.56 24.50 -12.76
CA ILE A 7 18.59 23.11 -12.34
C ILE A 7 17.53 22.40 -13.21
N ALA A 8 17.97 21.69 -14.24
CA ALA A 8 17.09 20.80 -14.99
C ALA A 8 16.55 19.72 -14.03
N PRO A 9 15.25 19.35 -14.09
CA PRO A 9 14.73 18.27 -13.28
C PRO A 9 15.44 16.98 -13.69
N LEU A 10 16.18 16.40 -12.74
CA LEU A 10 16.68 15.03 -12.81
C LEU A 10 15.47 14.17 -13.21
N HIS A 11 15.50 13.54 -14.39
CA HIS A 11 14.43 12.60 -14.76
C HIS A 11 14.47 11.49 -13.71
N ALA A 12 13.48 11.47 -12.82
CA ALA A 12 13.33 10.37 -11.89
C ALA A 12 13.16 9.12 -12.77
N GLU A 13 14.04 8.14 -12.60
CA GLU A 13 13.86 6.84 -13.23
C GLU A 13 12.50 6.31 -12.81
N GLU A 14 11.67 5.88 -13.75
CA GLU A 14 10.35 5.32 -13.43
C GLU A 14 10.40 3.80 -13.57
N GLN A 15 9.72 3.11 -12.66
CA GLN A 15 9.48 1.68 -12.75
C GLN A 15 8.01 1.43 -13.07
N ALA A 16 7.76 0.62 -14.10
CA ALA A 16 6.42 0.21 -14.50
C ALA A 16 5.94 -1.02 -13.71
N PHE A 17 4.66 -1.03 -13.40
CA PHE A 17 3.96 -2.11 -12.71
C PHE A 17 2.69 -2.48 -13.47
N THR A 18 2.26 -3.73 -13.32
CA THR A 18 0.97 -4.21 -13.80
C THR A 18 0.33 -4.98 -12.67
N THR A 19 -0.81 -4.47 -12.20
CA THR A 19 -1.66 -5.15 -11.21
C THR A 19 -2.19 -6.46 -11.77
N GLY A 20 -2.70 -7.33 -10.89
CA GLY A 20 -3.28 -8.59 -11.33
C GLY A 20 -4.53 -8.41 -12.21
N ASP A 21 -5.27 -7.31 -12.05
CA ASP A 21 -6.44 -6.98 -12.89
C ASP A 21 -6.06 -6.38 -14.26
N GLY A 22 -4.76 -6.17 -14.51
CA GLY A 22 -4.24 -5.65 -15.77
C GLY A 22 -4.05 -4.13 -15.81
N THR A 23 -4.44 -3.40 -14.77
CA THR A 23 -4.16 -1.97 -14.63
C THR A 23 -2.65 -1.73 -14.62
N ARG A 24 -2.18 -0.83 -15.50
CA ARG A 24 -0.77 -0.43 -15.61
C ARG A 24 -0.55 0.92 -14.95
N PHE A 25 0.57 1.05 -14.24
CA PHE A 25 1.00 2.32 -13.64
C PHE A 25 2.52 2.36 -13.54
N SER A 26 3.06 3.55 -13.33
CA SER A 26 4.49 3.75 -13.08
C SER A 26 4.67 4.50 -11.77
N LEU A 27 5.78 4.21 -11.08
CA LEU A 27 6.20 4.96 -9.90
C LEU A 27 7.62 5.49 -10.14
N PRO A 28 7.95 6.71 -9.67
CA PRO A 28 9.33 7.17 -9.67
C PRO A 28 10.15 6.25 -8.76
N VAL A 29 11.41 6.00 -9.08
CA VAL A 29 12.33 5.21 -8.26
C VAL A 29 13.10 6.17 -7.36
N VAL A 30 13.00 5.93 -6.05
CA VAL A 30 13.66 6.73 -5.01
C VAL A 30 14.57 5.79 -4.23
N GLU A 31 15.87 6.07 -4.24
CA GLU A 31 16.89 5.25 -3.55
C GLU A 31 16.85 3.75 -3.95
N GLY A 32 16.46 3.46 -5.19
CA GLY A 32 16.37 2.09 -5.72
C GLY A 32 15.08 1.34 -5.36
N LEU A 33 14.11 2.02 -4.74
CA LEU A 33 12.80 1.47 -4.41
C LEU A 33 11.70 2.25 -5.16
N PRO A 34 10.55 1.62 -5.45
CA PRO A 34 9.40 2.33 -5.99
C PRO A 34 8.98 3.41 -5.00
N GLY A 35 8.96 4.64 -5.46
CA GLY A 35 8.46 5.80 -4.77
C GLY A 35 6.94 5.70 -4.60
N ARG A 36 6.41 6.47 -3.68
CA ARG A 36 4.99 6.42 -3.34
C ARG A 36 4.22 7.32 -4.29
N ALA A 37 3.09 6.85 -4.82
CA ALA A 37 2.20 7.72 -5.60
C ALA A 37 1.67 8.86 -4.71
N GLU A 38 1.72 10.09 -5.21
CA GLU A 38 1.06 11.27 -4.65
C GLU A 38 -0.15 11.66 -5.53
N THR A 39 -1.06 12.47 -4.98
CA THR A 39 -2.20 13.06 -5.71
C THR A 39 -2.14 14.58 -5.64
N GLU A 40 -2.84 15.27 -6.56
CA GLU A 40 -2.90 16.73 -6.56
C GLU A 40 -3.67 17.31 -5.36
N ARG A 41 -4.67 16.58 -4.81
CA ARG A 41 -5.51 17.06 -3.70
C ARG A 41 -4.96 16.73 -2.33
N ALA A 42 -4.57 15.47 -2.11
CA ALA A 42 -3.99 15.03 -0.86
C ALA A 42 -2.46 14.96 -1.01
N LEU A 43 -1.75 15.75 -0.20
CA LEU A 43 -0.30 15.80 -0.21
C LEU A 43 0.25 14.97 0.94
N PHE A 44 1.15 14.04 0.63
CA PHE A 44 1.71 13.10 1.60
C PHE A 44 3.17 13.39 1.88
N GLU A 45 3.55 13.35 3.15
CA GLU A 45 4.95 13.07 3.50
C GLU A 45 5.25 11.59 3.33
N ALA A 46 4.30 10.72 3.71
CA ALA A 46 4.43 9.28 3.56
C ALA A 46 3.05 8.62 3.44
N ALA A 47 2.87 7.74 2.47
CA ALA A 47 1.70 6.87 2.37
C ALA A 47 2.16 5.46 1.99
N GLY A 48 1.93 4.46 2.84
CA GLY A 48 2.34 3.10 2.51
C GLY A 48 2.01 2.10 3.61
N PHE A 49 2.61 0.92 3.50
CA PHE A 49 2.25 -0.20 4.37
C PHE A 49 3.47 -0.93 4.92
N GLU A 50 3.22 -1.69 5.97
CA GLU A 50 4.17 -2.63 6.57
C GLU A 50 3.43 -3.94 6.86
N THR A 51 4.02 -5.06 6.47
CA THR A 51 3.53 -6.41 6.79
C THR A 51 4.37 -6.99 7.92
N ASP A 52 3.78 -7.20 9.08
CA ASP A 52 4.39 -7.90 10.20
C ASP A 52 4.16 -9.40 10.09
N THR A 53 5.25 -10.15 9.95
CA THR A 53 5.28 -11.62 9.91
C THR A 53 5.86 -12.25 11.18
N SER A 54 6.13 -11.47 12.23
CA SER A 54 6.74 -11.96 13.48
C SER A 54 5.84 -12.94 14.24
N ALA A 55 4.52 -12.81 14.08
CA ALA A 55 3.49 -13.68 14.64
C ALA A 55 3.06 -14.82 13.70
N ALA A 56 3.96 -15.31 12.83
CA ALA A 56 3.69 -16.45 11.96
C ALA A 56 3.14 -17.66 12.77
N PRO A 57 2.08 -18.36 12.31
CA PRO A 57 1.55 -18.39 10.94
C PRO A 57 0.44 -17.37 10.65
N THR A 58 0.46 -16.21 11.29
CA THR A 58 -0.40 -15.07 10.91
C THR A 58 0.42 -13.88 10.43
N ILE A 59 -0.20 -13.01 9.64
CA ILE A 59 0.33 -11.69 9.29
C ILE A 59 -0.60 -10.60 9.82
N THR A 60 -0.02 -9.44 10.08
CA THR A 60 -0.74 -8.20 10.32
C THR A 60 -0.23 -7.15 9.34
N ASP A 61 -1.14 -6.53 8.59
CA ASP A 61 -0.79 -5.39 7.74
C ASP A 61 -1.15 -4.07 8.46
N ARG A 62 -0.23 -3.12 8.43
CA ARG A 62 -0.43 -1.75 8.92
C ARG A 62 -0.25 -0.77 7.76
N PHE A 63 -1.18 0.16 7.62
CA PHE A 63 -1.15 1.24 6.64
C PHE A 63 -0.97 2.56 7.37
N SER A 64 -0.02 3.38 6.93
CA SER A 64 0.29 4.69 7.52
C SER A 64 0.21 5.76 6.45
N PHE A 65 -0.56 6.81 6.75
CA PHE A 65 -0.72 8.00 5.93
C PHE A 65 -0.30 9.21 6.77
N VAL A 66 0.72 9.94 6.32
CA VAL A 66 1.22 11.15 6.94
C VAL A 66 0.97 12.28 5.96
N PHE A 67 -0.05 13.09 6.24
CA PHE A 67 -0.49 14.19 5.40
C PHE A 67 0.38 15.42 5.66
N LYS A 68 0.99 16.01 4.62
CA LYS A 68 1.78 17.24 4.72
C LYS A 68 0.99 18.51 4.34
N GLY A 69 -0.24 18.34 3.86
CA GLY A 69 -1.15 19.41 3.46
C GLY A 69 -2.22 18.91 2.47
N GLY A 70 -2.97 19.84 1.90
CA GLY A 70 -4.07 19.53 0.99
C GLY A 70 -5.36 19.16 1.71
N GLU A 71 -6.31 18.59 0.96
CA GLU A 71 -7.58 18.13 1.50
C GLU A 71 -7.41 16.77 2.17
N GLN A 72 -8.00 16.59 3.35
CA GLN A 72 -7.98 15.30 4.04
C GLN A 72 -9.18 14.46 3.60
N PRO A 73 -8.98 13.18 3.25
CA PRO A 73 -10.08 12.30 2.95
C PRO A 73 -10.88 11.98 4.21
N VAL A 74 -12.19 11.81 4.07
CA VAL A 74 -13.09 11.35 5.15
C VAL A 74 -13.11 9.83 5.25
N ARG A 75 -12.68 9.12 4.21
CA ARG A 75 -12.61 7.65 4.19
C ARG A 75 -11.43 7.16 3.37
N VAL A 76 -10.80 6.09 3.86
CA VAL A 76 -9.74 5.39 3.15
C VAL A 76 -10.11 3.91 3.02
N ARG A 77 -10.01 3.40 1.79
CA ARG A 77 -10.12 1.97 1.47
C ARG A 77 -8.79 1.50 0.91
N VAL A 78 -8.27 0.40 1.41
CA VAL A 78 -7.01 -0.20 0.94
C VAL A 78 -7.27 -1.61 0.43
N GLU A 79 -6.75 -1.89 -0.76
CA GLU A 79 -6.89 -3.16 -1.44
C GLU A 79 -5.52 -3.73 -1.83
N ASP A 80 -5.38 -5.06 -1.73
CA ASP A 80 -4.34 -5.79 -2.44
C ASP A 80 -4.78 -5.95 -3.91
N VAL A 81 -3.93 -5.48 -4.83
CA VAL A 81 -4.16 -5.58 -6.28
C VAL A 81 -3.05 -6.39 -6.98
N THR A 82 -2.31 -7.18 -6.20
CA THR A 82 -1.27 -8.09 -6.73
C THR A 82 -1.90 -9.23 -7.52
N LEU A 83 -3.07 -9.69 -7.09
CA LEU A 83 -3.82 -10.80 -7.69
C LEU A 83 -4.90 -10.29 -8.65
N ALA A 84 -5.39 -11.17 -9.52
CA ALA A 84 -6.39 -10.84 -10.54
C ALA A 84 -7.70 -10.30 -9.97
N SER A 85 -8.07 -10.74 -8.77
CA SER A 85 -9.22 -10.23 -8.05
C SER A 85 -8.72 -9.36 -6.88
N PRO A 86 -8.93 -8.04 -6.93
CA PRO A 86 -8.60 -7.16 -5.83
C PRO A 86 -9.26 -7.60 -4.53
N LEU A 87 -8.52 -7.54 -3.44
CA LEU A 87 -9.02 -7.88 -2.11
C LEU A 87 -8.98 -6.66 -1.21
N VAL A 88 -10.13 -6.29 -0.63
CA VAL A 88 -10.18 -5.25 0.42
C VAL A 88 -9.48 -5.76 1.67
N LEU A 89 -8.40 -5.11 2.04
CA LEU A 89 -7.64 -5.42 3.26
C LEU A 89 -8.19 -4.66 4.46
N ALA A 90 -8.54 -3.39 4.25
CA ALA A 90 -9.15 -2.56 5.28
C ALA A 90 -9.90 -1.38 4.64
N GLU A 91 -10.96 -0.93 5.29
CA GLU A 91 -11.71 0.27 4.94
C GLU A 91 -12.17 0.94 6.24
N THR A 92 -11.95 2.25 6.38
CA THR A 92 -12.37 2.97 7.58
C THR A 92 -12.54 4.47 7.31
N THR A 93 -13.34 5.10 8.16
CA THR A 93 -13.45 6.56 8.26
C THR A 93 -12.17 7.13 8.85
N VAL A 94 -11.73 8.27 8.31
CA VAL A 94 -10.64 9.07 8.88
C VAL A 94 -11.23 9.94 9.99
N PRO A 95 -10.64 9.97 11.20
CA PRO A 95 -11.17 10.80 12.29
C PRO A 95 -11.19 12.30 11.93
N ASP A 96 -12.32 12.97 12.19
CA ASP A 96 -12.48 14.42 11.95
C ASP A 96 -11.52 15.26 12.82
N ASP A 97 -11.12 14.69 13.97
CA ASP A 97 -10.23 15.31 14.95
C ASP A 97 -8.78 14.84 14.80
N LEU A 98 -8.38 14.33 13.62
CA LEU A 98 -6.99 14.06 13.32
C LEU A 98 -6.17 15.26 13.79
N PRO A 99 -5.29 15.10 14.80
CA PRO A 99 -4.81 16.22 15.57
C PRO A 99 -4.32 17.29 14.60
N ASP A 100 -5.00 18.43 14.66
CA ASP A 100 -4.62 19.64 13.93
C ASP A 100 -3.35 20.11 14.62
N ALA A 101 -2.24 19.44 14.31
CA ALA A 101 -0.94 19.92 14.66
C ALA A 101 -0.80 21.11 13.74
N GLY A 102 -1.22 22.28 14.21
CA GLY A 102 -1.71 23.40 13.42
C GLY A 102 -0.76 24.03 12.39
N PHE A 103 0.35 23.36 12.04
CA PHE A 103 1.28 23.58 10.93
C PHE A 103 2.10 22.30 10.56
N ARG A 104 1.76 21.10 11.04
CA ARG A 104 2.66 19.92 11.13
C ARG A 104 1.92 18.60 10.95
N ARG A 105 2.01 17.98 9.78
CA ARG A 105 1.98 16.51 9.60
C ARG A 105 0.91 15.76 10.41
N SER A 106 -0.30 15.58 9.84
CA SER A 106 -1.33 14.73 10.47
C SER A 106 -1.06 13.26 10.12
N ARG A 107 -1.06 12.39 11.13
CA ARG A 107 -0.81 10.95 10.95
C ARG A 107 -2.07 10.15 11.18
N PHE A 108 -2.42 9.35 10.20
CA PHE A 108 -3.51 8.38 10.24
C PHE A 108 -2.94 6.98 10.02
N GLU A 109 -3.28 6.04 10.91
CA GLU A 109 -2.93 4.63 10.79
C GLU A 109 -4.18 3.76 10.79
N MET A 110 -4.20 2.74 9.94
CA MET A 110 -5.22 1.70 9.94
C MET A 110 -4.56 0.33 9.82
N ARG A 111 -5.22 -0.70 10.36
CA ARG A 111 -4.70 -2.07 10.36
C ARG A 111 -5.69 -2.98 9.65
N ALA A 112 -5.17 -3.89 8.84
CA ALA A 112 -5.97 -5.00 8.35
C ALA A 112 -6.29 -5.97 9.51
N PRO A 113 -7.40 -6.73 9.41
CA PRO A 113 -7.62 -7.87 10.29
C PRO A 113 -6.45 -8.85 10.24
N LEU A 114 -6.25 -9.59 11.33
CA LEU A 114 -5.29 -10.70 11.36
C LEU A 114 -5.60 -11.68 10.23
N CYS A 115 -4.57 -12.03 9.46
CA CYS A 115 -4.70 -12.92 8.33
C CYS A 115 -3.86 -14.17 8.54
N ALA A 116 -4.46 -15.34 8.37
CA ALA A 116 -3.70 -16.60 8.39
C ALA A 116 -2.81 -16.71 7.15
N ILE A 117 -1.59 -17.20 7.33
CA ILE A 117 -0.72 -17.60 6.22
C ILE A 117 -1.12 -19.03 5.86
N ALA A 118 -2.03 -19.17 4.90
CA ALA A 118 -2.58 -20.46 4.50
C ALA A 118 -2.80 -20.50 2.98
N ARG A 119 -2.65 -21.68 2.36
CA ARG A 119 -3.00 -21.83 0.95
C ARG A 119 -4.51 -21.70 0.79
N GLY A 120 -4.95 -20.87 -0.16
CA GLY A 120 -6.37 -20.59 -0.36
C GLY A 120 -6.95 -19.51 0.56
N GLU A 121 -6.17 -18.94 1.48
CA GLU A 121 -6.57 -17.75 2.22
C GLU A 121 -6.39 -16.50 1.34
N PRO A 122 -7.47 -15.75 1.00
CA PRO A 122 -7.34 -14.62 0.08
C PRO A 122 -6.35 -13.55 0.55
N CYS A 123 -6.35 -13.22 1.84
CA CYS A 123 -5.52 -12.13 2.37
C CYS A 123 -4.02 -12.43 2.44
N SER A 124 -3.61 -13.70 2.29
CA SER A 124 -2.20 -14.11 2.19
C SER A 124 -1.87 -14.75 0.83
N ALA A 125 -2.83 -14.85 -0.09
CA ALA A 125 -2.66 -15.54 -1.37
C ALA A 125 -1.52 -14.93 -2.23
N TRP A 126 -1.31 -13.62 -2.13
CA TRP A 126 -0.22 -12.90 -2.81
C TRP A 126 1.18 -13.39 -2.39
N MET A 127 1.33 -13.94 -1.18
CA MET A 127 2.62 -14.46 -0.67
C MET A 127 3.14 -15.65 -1.47
N PHE A 128 2.24 -16.36 -2.15
CA PHE A 128 2.55 -17.56 -2.93
C PHE A 128 2.79 -17.26 -4.42
N GLY A 129 2.68 -15.99 -4.83
CA GLY A 129 2.93 -15.56 -6.20
C GLY A 129 4.42 -15.44 -6.53
N ALA A 130 4.72 -15.27 -7.82
CA ALA A 130 6.08 -15.07 -8.34
C ALA A 130 6.52 -13.60 -8.40
N GLN A 131 5.61 -12.65 -8.12
CA GLN A 131 5.85 -11.21 -8.22
C GLN A 131 6.89 -10.75 -7.18
N PRO A 132 7.88 -9.91 -7.55
CA PRO A 132 8.86 -9.37 -6.61
C PRO A 132 8.35 -8.18 -5.78
N TYR A 133 7.11 -7.74 -6.03
CA TYR A 133 6.46 -6.64 -5.35
C TYR A 133 5.05 -7.06 -4.91
N ARG A 134 4.60 -6.52 -3.76
CA ARG A 134 3.19 -6.53 -3.39
C ARG A 134 2.59 -5.19 -3.81
N LEU A 135 1.46 -5.24 -4.51
CA LEU A 135 0.83 -4.08 -5.14
C LEU A 135 -0.45 -3.70 -4.41
N TYR A 136 -0.63 -2.41 -4.15
CA TYR A 136 -1.77 -1.89 -3.39
C TYR A 136 -2.46 -0.75 -4.10
N ARG A 137 -3.75 -0.65 -3.84
CA ARG A 137 -4.58 0.48 -4.22
C ARG A 137 -5.19 1.08 -2.96
N ALA A 138 -4.89 2.33 -2.67
CA ALA A 138 -5.58 3.11 -1.65
C ALA A 138 -6.53 4.09 -2.34
N THR A 139 -7.82 3.95 -2.09
CA THR A 139 -8.85 4.89 -2.55
C THR A 139 -9.19 5.84 -1.41
N LEU A 140 -8.99 7.12 -1.67
CA LEU A 140 -9.27 8.23 -0.76
C LEU A 140 -10.62 8.82 -1.16
N THR A 141 -11.57 8.90 -0.25
CA THR A 141 -12.87 9.56 -0.49
C THR A 141 -12.93 10.86 0.28
N PHE A 142 -13.33 11.94 -0.37
CA PHE A 142 -13.42 13.28 0.20
C PHE A 142 -14.86 13.64 0.61
N GLU A 143 -15.02 14.77 1.30
CA GLU A 143 -16.32 15.22 1.83
C GLU A 143 -17.36 15.47 0.72
N ASP A 144 -16.89 15.93 -0.45
CA ASP A 144 -17.70 16.14 -1.65
C ASP A 144 -18.13 14.82 -2.36
N GLY A 145 -17.72 13.66 -1.84
CA GLY A 145 -18.00 12.33 -2.37
C GLY A 145 -17.12 11.90 -3.55
N SER A 146 -16.20 12.75 -3.99
CA SER A 146 -15.22 12.39 -5.02
C SER A 146 -14.10 11.50 -4.46
N THR A 147 -13.33 10.88 -5.35
CA THR A 147 -12.29 9.94 -4.96
C THR A 147 -10.98 10.16 -5.70
N ASP A 148 -9.87 10.01 -4.98
CA ASP A 148 -8.53 9.86 -5.55
C ASP A 148 -8.01 8.44 -5.30
N THR A 149 -7.11 7.98 -6.17
CA THR A 149 -6.51 6.65 -6.08
C THR A 149 -5.00 6.74 -6.04
N LEU A 150 -4.40 6.12 -5.02
CA LEU A 150 -2.97 5.91 -4.90
C LEU A 150 -2.65 4.46 -5.25
N LEU A 151 -1.84 4.25 -6.28
CA LEU A 151 -1.26 2.95 -6.60
C LEU A 151 0.12 2.87 -5.98
N GLN A 152 0.40 1.81 -5.23
CA GLN A 152 1.64 1.63 -4.48
C GLN A 152 2.25 0.27 -4.82
N ALA A 153 3.58 0.20 -4.79
CA ALA A 153 4.32 -1.04 -4.93
C ALA A 153 5.40 -1.09 -3.87
N GLU A 154 5.42 -2.12 -3.04
CA GLU A 154 6.51 -2.32 -2.07
C GLU A 154 7.30 -3.57 -2.47
N PRO A 155 8.65 -3.48 -2.50
CA PRO A 155 9.52 -4.62 -2.74
C PRO A 155 9.27 -5.70 -1.70
N TYR A 156 8.91 -6.90 -2.15
CA TYR A 156 8.54 -7.94 -1.22
C TYR A 156 8.78 -9.33 -1.81
N ARG A 157 9.87 -9.99 -1.38
CA ARG A 157 10.27 -11.33 -1.85
C ARG A 157 9.90 -12.40 -0.83
N MET A 158 8.71 -12.98 -0.97
CA MET A 158 8.22 -13.97 0.00
C MET A 158 8.62 -15.41 -0.24
N GLN A 159 9.21 -15.73 -1.39
CA GLN A 159 9.60 -17.11 -1.70
C GLN A 159 10.49 -17.73 -0.61
N ALA A 160 11.49 -17.00 -0.11
CA ALA A 160 12.37 -17.50 0.95
C ALA A 160 11.64 -17.63 2.31
N PHE A 161 10.70 -16.73 2.62
CA PHE A 161 9.90 -16.83 3.84
C PHE A 161 8.93 -18.02 3.80
N VAL A 162 8.19 -18.16 2.70
CA VAL A 162 7.27 -19.28 2.44
C VAL A 162 8.03 -20.61 2.46
N ALA A 163 9.22 -20.68 1.84
CA ALA A 163 10.07 -21.88 1.90
C ALA A 163 10.49 -22.24 3.33
N ARG A 164 10.82 -21.25 4.17
CA ARG A 164 11.14 -21.47 5.59
C ARG A 164 9.93 -21.90 6.42
N LEU A 165 8.72 -21.48 6.07
CA LEU A 165 7.50 -21.95 6.73
C LEU A 165 7.23 -23.42 6.38
N GLY A 166 7.44 -23.82 5.13
CA GLY A 166 7.39 -25.21 4.69
C GLY A 166 6.03 -25.86 5.00
N GLU A 167 6.05 -27.02 5.66
CA GLU A 167 4.86 -27.79 6.04
C GLU A 167 3.98 -27.10 7.09
N ARG A 168 4.45 -26.02 7.72
CA ARG A 168 3.66 -25.24 8.69
C ARG A 168 2.59 -24.37 8.04
N ILE A 169 2.55 -24.30 6.71
CA ILE A 169 1.52 -23.56 5.98
C ILE A 169 0.31 -24.49 5.81
N PRO A 170 -0.79 -24.28 6.57
CA PRO A 170 -1.98 -25.08 6.38
C PRO A 170 -2.59 -24.80 4.99
N ASN A 171 -3.29 -25.81 4.46
CA ASN A 171 -4.29 -25.56 3.43
C ASN A 171 -5.54 -25.05 4.14
N ARG A 172 -6.16 -23.99 3.64
CA ARG A 172 -7.55 -23.69 3.98
C ARG A 172 -8.37 -24.77 3.30
N THR A 173 -8.49 -25.94 3.94
CA THR A 173 -9.56 -26.88 3.60
C THR A 173 -10.85 -26.07 3.67
N THR A 174 -11.71 -26.23 2.67
CA THR A 174 -13.11 -25.80 2.71
C THR A 174 -13.82 -26.55 3.85
N GLU A 175 -13.47 -26.25 5.09
CA GLU A 175 -14.22 -26.60 6.28
C GLU A 175 -14.82 -25.31 6.81
N GLY A 176 -16.05 -25.11 6.37
CA GLY A 176 -16.95 -24.02 6.72
C GLY A 176 -18.33 -24.39 6.22
N LEU A 177 -18.87 -25.47 6.82
CA LEU A 177 -20.29 -25.53 7.17
C LEU A 177 -20.67 -24.31 8.02
#